data_AF-A0A959C6R5-F1
#
_entry.id   AF-A0A959C6R5-F1
#
_cell.length_a   1.000
_cell.length_b   1.000
_cell.length_c   1.000
_cell.angle_alpha   90.00
_cell.angle_beta   90.00
_cell.angle_gamma   90.00
#
_symmetry.space_group_name_H-M   'P 1'
#
loop_
_entity.id
_entity.type
_entity.pdbx_description
1 polymer ?
#
loop_
_entity_poly.entity_id
_entity_poly.type
_entity_poly.pdbx_seq_one_letter_code
_entity_poly.pdbx_strand_id
1 'polypeptide(L)'
;GTDFSRRAQQLTEGKSLNSRSFDDICEGVRLMLGLVEDGLPLSIQPFPADARAKEYLTEGRLVWSAVAGIFPTLPRTTVTHPPTVAPDLPAEGADWKHTFTMLPLDPSQRSVLHAMQHNALTVVEGTSGTGKTYLISSIVINALSHGKKCLVVSKSINALRRAQKFLLEKGFGDVSFVIRDIAGDQLMLADMLRMATENKNKALYNEEMFKTVLNKTQREQRKLDDAWEELHAPLFGDLNFTDTVGKYLRANRIEGKELLLSYLHPQDFEFSKKEFDGIVEAIYASEPLFRRFPTLSHPLGRLNESVFLAHDSEQGRQWTEMQVKSLLGKATALHHRYISKTNDYAESLLDHYEQYYFELSAFVKRIRDGLEDGVQRFGSDFEKPISATEKLYGVFSDRYKEIVAAKEKIGATFDEMRRSYGLRKYFDFDFPNHFDSKNIKKISELTKDFEASMRLWRRRIPSVVREDVRRLNAKSIHADL
;
A
#
# COMPACT_ATOMS: atom_id res chain seq x y z
N GLY A 1 -46.14 10.75 33.38
CA GLY A 1 -46.90 9.98 32.38
C GLY A 1 -48.19 10.72 32.13
N THR A 2 -48.50 10.99 30.86
CA THR A 2 -49.76 11.64 30.45
C THR A 2 -50.96 10.83 30.97
N ASP A 3 -52.09 11.49 31.20
CA ASP A 3 -53.35 10.89 31.72
C ASP A 3 -53.74 9.58 30.97
N PHE A 4 -53.42 9.50 29.68
CA PHE A 4 -53.59 8.31 28.85
C PHE A 4 -52.78 7.08 29.27
N SER A 5 -51.56 7.23 29.77
CA SER A 5 -50.75 6.09 30.23
C SER A 5 -51.37 5.46 31.49
N ARG A 6 -51.93 6.29 32.37
CA ARG A 6 -52.62 5.83 33.59
C ARG A 6 -53.97 5.18 33.27
N ARG A 7 -54.73 5.75 32.32
CA ARG A 7 -55.98 5.16 31.81
C ARG A 7 -55.76 3.82 31.08
N ALA A 8 -54.73 3.74 30.25
CA ALA A 8 -54.35 2.50 29.57
C ALA A 8 -53.98 1.41 30.58
N GLN A 9 -53.19 1.76 31.60
CA GLN A 9 -52.79 0.84 32.66
C GLN A 9 -53.98 0.37 33.52
N GLN A 10 -54.92 1.25 33.84
CA GLN A 10 -56.16 0.90 34.56
C GLN A 10 -57.04 -0.08 33.77
N LEU A 11 -57.09 0.05 32.44
CA LEU A 11 -57.86 -0.87 31.60
C LEU A 11 -57.20 -2.24 31.44
N THR A 12 -55.87 -2.31 31.37
CA THR A 12 -55.14 -3.58 31.37
C THR A 12 -55.21 -4.28 32.72
N GLU A 13 -55.11 -3.55 33.82
CA GLU A 13 -55.26 -4.09 35.18
C GLU A 13 -56.70 -4.57 35.47
N GLY A 14 -57.71 -3.89 34.91
CA GLY A 14 -59.13 -4.24 35.03
C GLY A 14 -59.59 -5.45 34.21
N LYS A 15 -58.71 -6.09 33.42
CA LYS A 15 -58.96 -7.29 32.58
C LYS A 15 -60.21 -7.25 31.69
N SER A 16 -60.77 -6.08 31.41
CA SER A 16 -61.97 -5.91 30.56
C SER A 16 -61.73 -4.80 29.53
N LEU A 17 -60.95 -5.13 28.49
CA LEU A 17 -60.84 -4.26 27.32
C LEU A 17 -62.04 -4.52 26.42
N ASN A 18 -63.02 -3.61 26.41
CA ASN A 18 -64.13 -3.65 25.46
C ASN A 18 -63.84 -2.72 24.29
N SER A 19 -64.43 -2.98 23.11
CA SER A 19 -64.13 -2.21 21.88
C SER A 19 -64.34 -0.72 22.08
N ARG A 20 -65.40 -0.31 22.80
CA ARG A 20 -65.72 1.10 23.03
C ARG A 20 -64.67 1.82 23.87
N SER A 21 -64.23 1.20 24.98
CA SER A 21 -63.23 1.82 25.84
C SER A 21 -61.85 1.92 25.18
N PHE A 22 -61.55 1.00 24.26
CA PHE A 22 -60.36 1.08 23.42
C PHE A 22 -60.48 2.19 22.37
N ASP A 23 -61.60 2.25 21.66
CA ASP A 23 -61.88 3.31 20.66
C ASP A 23 -61.81 4.70 21.30
N ASP A 24 -62.39 4.90 22.48
CA ASP A 24 -62.36 6.17 23.22
C ASP A 24 -60.93 6.61 23.59
N ILE A 25 -60.05 5.66 23.91
CA ILE A 25 -58.63 5.95 24.18
C ILE A 25 -57.90 6.31 22.89
N CYS A 26 -58.11 5.54 21.83
CA CYS A 26 -57.51 5.80 20.52
C CYS A 26 -57.93 7.18 19.99
N GLU A 27 -59.20 7.53 20.09
CA GLU A 27 -59.72 8.86 19.72
C GLU A 27 -59.15 9.97 20.62
N GLY A 28 -59.05 9.74 21.93
CA GLY A 28 -58.43 10.71 22.83
C GLY A 28 -56.96 10.98 22.50
N VAL A 29 -56.19 9.95 22.12
CA VAL A 29 -54.82 10.08 21.65
C VAL A 29 -54.76 10.79 20.30
N ARG A 30 -55.68 10.46 19.37
CA ARG A 30 -55.79 11.10 18.04
C ARG A 30 -56.00 12.61 18.17
N LEU A 31 -56.94 13.03 19.01
CA LEU A 31 -57.23 14.44 19.28
C LEU A 31 -56.06 15.16 19.95
N MET A 32 -55.42 14.53 20.94
CA MET A 32 -54.27 15.11 21.65
C MET A 32 -53.07 15.34 20.73
N LEU A 33 -52.84 14.43 19.79
CA LEU A 33 -51.75 14.52 18.82
C LEU A 33 -52.12 15.30 17.55
N GLY A 34 -53.35 15.82 17.45
CA GLY A 34 -53.81 16.59 16.29
C GLY A 34 -53.84 15.77 15.00
N LEU A 35 -54.09 14.46 15.09
CA LEU A 35 -53.94 13.55 13.95
C LEU A 35 -55.13 13.62 12.98
N VAL A 36 -54.82 13.79 11.69
CA VAL A 36 -55.79 13.83 10.59
C VAL A 36 -55.85 12.46 9.92
N GLU A 37 -57.05 11.87 9.88
CA GLU A 37 -57.30 10.63 9.13
C GLU A 37 -57.48 10.93 7.64
N ASP A 38 -56.49 10.56 6.85
CA ASP A 38 -56.73 10.18 5.45
C ASP A 38 -57.05 8.68 5.47
N GLY A 39 -58.28 8.31 5.11
CA GLY A 39 -58.80 6.95 5.25
C GLY A 39 -57.87 5.83 4.78
N LEU A 40 -58.11 4.61 5.28
CA LEU A 40 -57.20 3.47 5.12
C LEU A 40 -56.82 3.25 3.63
N PRO A 41 -55.57 3.47 3.23
CA PRO A 41 -55.17 3.30 1.84
C PRO A 41 -55.17 1.82 1.47
N LEU A 42 -55.53 1.51 0.23
CA LEU A 42 -55.52 0.13 -0.32
C LEU A 42 -54.12 -0.51 -0.34
N SER A 43 -53.06 0.26 -0.11
CA SER A 43 -51.67 -0.20 -0.09
C SER A 43 -50.83 0.56 0.93
N ILE A 44 -49.76 -0.10 1.41
CA ILE A 44 -48.70 0.51 2.22
C ILE A 44 -48.11 1.69 1.46
N GLN A 45 -48.03 2.85 2.09
CA GLN A 45 -47.46 4.07 1.54
C GLN A 45 -45.93 4.09 1.71
N PRO A 46 -45.16 4.74 0.82
CA PRO A 46 -43.73 4.92 1.02
C PRO A 46 -43.46 5.72 2.31
N PHE A 47 -42.43 5.33 3.06
CA PHE A 47 -41.98 6.09 4.23
C PHE A 47 -41.48 7.48 3.77
N PRO A 48 -41.95 8.58 4.38
CA PRO A 48 -41.57 9.92 3.93
C PRO A 48 -40.07 10.16 4.17
N ALA A 49 -39.36 10.63 3.14
CA ALA A 49 -37.99 11.09 3.27
C ALA A 49 -37.92 12.33 4.19
N ASP A 50 -36.80 12.53 4.89
CA ASP A 50 -36.64 13.54 5.95
C ASP A 50 -37.17 14.95 5.62
N ALA A 51 -37.05 15.38 4.36
CA ALA A 51 -37.54 16.69 3.91
C ALA A 51 -39.08 16.81 3.97
N ARG A 52 -39.82 15.77 3.55
CA ARG A 52 -41.30 15.74 3.58
C ARG A 52 -41.86 15.28 4.92
N ALA A 53 -41.06 14.58 5.73
CA ALA A 53 -41.48 14.13 7.05
C ALA A 53 -41.85 15.30 7.97
N LYS A 54 -41.13 16.44 7.87
CA LYS A 54 -41.44 17.65 8.64
C LYS A 54 -42.80 18.25 8.29
N GLU A 55 -43.16 18.29 7.00
CA GLU A 55 -44.46 18.79 6.53
C GLU A 55 -45.60 17.90 7.05
N TYR A 56 -45.47 16.58 6.93
CA TYR A 56 -46.48 15.64 7.43
C TYR A 56 -46.63 15.67 8.96
N LEU A 57 -45.54 15.90 9.69
CA LEU A 57 -45.58 16.09 11.15
C LEU A 57 -46.33 17.37 11.53
N THR A 58 -46.12 18.48 10.80
CA THR A 58 -46.84 19.74 11.05
C THR A 58 -48.33 19.65 10.72
N GLU A 59 -48.70 18.82 9.75
CA GLU A 59 -50.09 18.57 9.36
C GLU A 59 -50.80 17.52 10.24
N GLY A 60 -50.07 16.84 11.14
CA GLY A 60 -50.62 15.75 11.94
C GLY A 60 -51.05 14.54 11.09
N ARG A 61 -50.46 14.34 9.92
CA ARG A 61 -50.96 13.36 8.95
C ARG A 61 -50.56 11.92 9.32
N LEU A 62 -51.52 11.01 9.35
CA LEU A 62 -51.27 9.58 9.53
C LEU A 62 -50.80 8.92 8.22
N VAL A 63 -49.57 8.39 8.20
CA VAL A 63 -49.00 7.70 7.04
C VAL A 63 -48.86 6.20 7.30
N TRP A 64 -49.66 5.40 6.59
CA TRP A 64 -49.64 3.94 6.66
C TRP A 64 -48.44 3.35 5.91
N SER A 65 -47.23 3.52 6.47
CA SER A 65 -45.96 3.19 5.79
C SER A 65 -45.28 1.89 6.24
N ALA A 66 -45.89 1.19 7.18
CA ALA A 66 -45.38 -0.07 7.70
C ALA A 66 -46.52 -1.07 7.98
N VAL A 67 -46.18 -2.36 7.95
CA VAL A 67 -47.05 -3.44 8.44
C VAL A 67 -46.41 -4.01 9.68
N ALA A 68 -47.11 -3.91 10.81
CA ALA A 68 -46.75 -4.62 12.02
C ALA A 68 -47.31 -6.05 11.93
N GLY A 69 -46.44 -7.03 11.76
CA GLY A 69 -46.78 -8.45 11.76
C GLY A 69 -46.10 -9.17 12.93
N ILE A 70 -46.81 -10.11 13.56
CA ILE A 70 -46.24 -11.05 14.55
C ILE A 70 -45.37 -12.15 13.91
N PHE A 71 -45.35 -12.21 12.58
CA PHE A 71 -44.48 -13.09 11.80
C PHE A 71 -43.37 -12.24 11.16
N PRO A 72 -42.14 -12.77 11.06
CA PRO A 72 -41.08 -12.10 10.31
C PRO A 72 -41.61 -11.77 8.92
N THR A 73 -41.36 -10.54 8.47
CA THR A 73 -41.67 -10.15 7.09
C THR A 73 -41.02 -11.19 6.18
N LEU A 74 -41.82 -11.83 5.33
CA LEU A 74 -41.27 -12.67 4.27
C LEU A 74 -40.21 -11.81 3.57
N PRO A 75 -38.95 -12.25 3.47
CA PRO A 75 -37.93 -11.49 2.78
C PRO A 75 -38.52 -11.11 1.42
N ARG A 76 -38.39 -9.84 1.01
CA ARG A 76 -38.67 -9.44 -0.36
C ARG A 76 -37.81 -10.34 -1.23
N THR A 77 -38.40 -11.41 -1.74
CA THR A 77 -37.71 -12.41 -2.54
C THR A 77 -37.56 -11.77 -3.90
N THR A 78 -36.48 -10.99 -4.05
CA THR A 78 -35.97 -10.53 -5.34
C THR A 78 -35.28 -11.66 -6.09
N VAL A 79 -34.98 -12.77 -5.40
CA VAL A 79 -34.45 -13.99 -6.00
C VAL A 79 -35.59 -14.81 -6.57
N THR A 80 -35.90 -14.50 -7.81
CA THR A 80 -36.63 -15.39 -8.73
C THR A 80 -35.58 -16.29 -9.37
N HIS A 81 -35.80 -17.61 -9.31
CA HIS A 81 -34.98 -18.54 -10.06
C HIS A 81 -35.11 -18.23 -11.55
N PRO A 82 -34.03 -18.40 -12.34
CA PRO A 82 -34.15 -18.33 -13.78
C PRO A 82 -35.24 -19.30 -14.26
N PRO A 83 -36.01 -18.94 -15.28
CA PRO A 83 -37.07 -19.79 -15.80
C PRO A 83 -36.51 -21.15 -16.24
N THR A 84 -37.19 -22.22 -15.89
CA THR A 84 -36.85 -23.55 -16.40
C THR A 84 -37.40 -23.69 -17.81
N VAL A 85 -36.53 -23.97 -18.78
CA VAL A 85 -36.88 -24.13 -20.19
C VAL A 85 -36.76 -25.59 -20.60
N ALA A 86 -37.65 -26.05 -21.48
CA ALA A 86 -37.55 -27.40 -22.04
C ALA A 86 -36.48 -27.44 -23.15
N PRO A 87 -35.41 -28.25 -23.02
CA PRO A 87 -34.25 -28.19 -23.92
C PRO A 87 -34.54 -28.60 -25.38
N ASP A 88 -35.59 -29.40 -25.62
CA ASP A 88 -35.85 -30.03 -26.92
C ASP A 88 -37.12 -29.50 -27.63
N LEU A 89 -37.62 -28.34 -27.19
CA LEU A 89 -38.83 -27.72 -27.75
C LEU A 89 -38.56 -26.26 -28.12
N PRO A 90 -37.85 -26.00 -29.23
CA PRO A 90 -37.59 -24.63 -29.68
C PRO A 90 -38.90 -23.95 -30.08
N ALA A 91 -39.04 -22.67 -29.75
CA ALA A 91 -40.11 -21.85 -30.28
C ALA A 91 -39.87 -21.54 -31.77
N GLU A 92 -40.93 -21.26 -32.52
CA GLU A 92 -40.82 -20.62 -33.83
C GLU A 92 -40.32 -19.18 -33.67
N GLY A 93 -39.00 -19.02 -33.50
CA GLY A 93 -38.36 -17.76 -33.13
C GLY A 93 -38.49 -16.64 -34.17
N ALA A 94 -38.80 -16.97 -35.43
CA ALA A 94 -38.90 -16.03 -36.54
C ALA A 94 -40.04 -14.99 -36.39
N ASP A 95 -40.99 -15.23 -35.49
CA ASP A 95 -42.19 -14.38 -35.33
C ASP A 95 -42.04 -13.25 -34.32
N TRP A 96 -41.04 -13.29 -33.44
CA TRP A 96 -40.87 -12.30 -32.36
C TRP A 96 -39.97 -11.14 -32.82
N LYS A 97 -40.58 -10.06 -33.30
CA LYS A 97 -39.91 -8.84 -33.79
C LYS A 97 -39.26 -7.99 -32.68
N HIS A 98 -39.75 -8.07 -31.44
CA HIS A 98 -39.22 -7.32 -30.30
C HIS A 98 -39.58 -7.90 -28.92
N THR A 99 -38.83 -7.52 -27.88
CA THR A 99 -39.09 -7.90 -26.48
C THR A 99 -39.90 -6.88 -25.69
N PHE A 100 -40.26 -5.74 -26.28
CA PHE A 100 -40.93 -4.66 -25.55
C PHE A 100 -42.32 -5.02 -25.05
N THR A 101 -42.59 -4.61 -23.82
CA THR A 101 -43.89 -4.64 -23.15
C THR A 101 -44.34 -3.23 -22.84
N MET A 102 -45.65 -3.00 -22.73
CA MET A 102 -46.21 -1.71 -22.27
C MET A 102 -46.18 -1.55 -20.75
N LEU A 103 -45.51 -2.48 -20.06
CA LEU A 103 -45.42 -2.62 -18.61
C LEU A 103 -43.95 -2.74 -18.22
N PRO A 104 -43.43 -1.90 -17.31
CA PRO A 104 -42.05 -2.00 -16.85
C PRO A 104 -41.81 -3.30 -16.07
N LEU A 105 -40.80 -4.06 -16.46
CA LEU A 105 -40.45 -5.34 -15.84
C LEU A 105 -39.13 -5.21 -15.10
N ASP A 106 -39.00 -5.91 -13.98
CA ASP A 106 -37.70 -6.11 -13.34
C ASP A 106 -36.83 -7.11 -14.14
N PRO A 107 -35.50 -7.17 -13.91
CA PRO A 107 -34.60 -8.03 -14.68
C PRO A 107 -35.00 -9.50 -14.71
N SER A 108 -35.63 -10.02 -13.65
CA SER A 108 -36.03 -11.41 -13.60
C SER A 108 -37.33 -11.71 -14.34
N GLN A 109 -38.29 -10.79 -14.29
CA GLN A 109 -39.49 -10.86 -15.12
C GLN A 109 -39.13 -10.74 -16.61
N ARG A 110 -38.10 -9.94 -16.90
CA ARG A 110 -37.56 -9.78 -18.25
C ARG A 110 -36.85 -11.03 -18.76
N SER A 111 -36.10 -11.74 -17.92
CA SER A 111 -35.46 -13.01 -18.32
C SER A 111 -36.48 -14.08 -18.72
N VAL A 112 -37.66 -14.08 -18.08
CA VAL A 112 -38.79 -14.93 -18.48
C VAL A 112 -39.26 -14.61 -19.90
N LEU A 113 -39.44 -13.34 -20.25
CA LEU A 113 -39.83 -12.97 -21.62
C LEU A 113 -38.80 -13.42 -22.64
N HIS A 114 -37.52 -13.22 -22.35
CA HIS A 114 -36.44 -13.67 -23.23
C HIS A 114 -36.51 -15.18 -23.44
N ALA A 115 -36.66 -15.95 -22.35
CA ALA A 115 -36.81 -17.41 -22.41
C ALA A 115 -38.03 -17.85 -23.24
N MET A 116 -39.19 -17.20 -23.07
CA MET A 116 -40.42 -17.53 -23.81
C MET A 116 -40.35 -17.26 -25.32
N GLN A 117 -39.50 -16.34 -25.76
CA GLN A 117 -39.32 -16.07 -27.19
C GLN A 117 -38.52 -17.16 -27.91
N HIS A 118 -37.69 -17.90 -27.16
CA HIS A 118 -36.75 -18.88 -27.71
C HIS A 118 -37.21 -20.33 -27.44
N ASN A 119 -38.07 -20.54 -26.44
CA ASN A 119 -38.50 -21.86 -26.00
C ASN A 119 -40.02 -21.98 -26.07
N ALA A 120 -40.54 -23.11 -26.55
CA ALA A 120 -41.98 -23.33 -26.64
C ALA A 120 -42.63 -23.59 -25.27
N LEU A 121 -41.86 -24.10 -24.30
CA LEU A 121 -42.31 -24.31 -22.94
C LEU A 121 -41.35 -23.65 -21.94
N THR A 122 -41.92 -22.75 -21.14
CA THR A 122 -41.21 -22.04 -20.08
C THR A 122 -41.98 -22.17 -18.76
N VAL A 123 -41.33 -22.69 -17.73
CA VAL A 123 -41.90 -22.86 -16.39
C VAL A 123 -41.36 -21.76 -15.48
N VAL A 124 -42.29 -21.01 -14.87
CA VAL A 124 -41.95 -19.85 -14.01
C VAL A 124 -42.46 -20.09 -12.60
N GLU A 125 -41.52 -20.37 -11.70
CA GLU A 125 -41.79 -20.49 -10.27
C GLU A 125 -41.56 -19.16 -9.55
N GLY A 126 -42.18 -18.99 -8.40
CA GLY A 126 -42.14 -17.73 -7.68
C GLY A 126 -43.12 -17.70 -6.53
N THR A 127 -42.74 -17.01 -5.47
CA THR A 127 -43.52 -16.89 -4.23
C THR A 127 -44.70 -15.92 -4.42
N SER A 128 -45.64 -15.93 -3.47
CA SER A 128 -46.75 -14.98 -3.48
C SER A 128 -46.22 -13.54 -3.42
N GLY A 129 -46.78 -12.63 -4.24
CA GLY A 129 -46.36 -11.23 -4.28
C GLY A 129 -45.21 -10.90 -5.24
N THR A 130 -44.62 -11.88 -5.95
CA THR A 130 -43.55 -11.68 -6.95
C THR A 130 -44.03 -11.09 -8.29
N GLY A 131 -45.30 -10.70 -8.39
CA GLY A 131 -45.84 -10.07 -9.60
C GLY A 131 -46.21 -11.03 -10.73
N LYS A 132 -46.47 -12.32 -10.48
CA LYS A 132 -46.83 -13.28 -11.54
C LYS A 132 -48.00 -12.83 -12.43
N THR A 133 -49.06 -12.30 -11.85
CA THR A 133 -50.21 -11.77 -12.61
C THR A 133 -49.82 -10.58 -13.49
N TYR A 134 -48.88 -9.76 -13.01
CA TYR A 134 -48.31 -8.64 -13.75
C TYR A 134 -47.45 -9.11 -14.92
N LEU A 135 -46.63 -10.14 -14.69
CA LEU A 135 -45.84 -10.81 -15.72
C LEU A 135 -46.72 -11.44 -16.81
N ILE A 136 -47.78 -12.15 -16.45
CA ILE A 136 -48.76 -12.71 -17.42
C ILE A 136 -49.34 -11.62 -18.31
N SER A 137 -49.73 -10.48 -17.71
CA SER A 137 -50.27 -9.35 -18.47
C SER A 137 -49.24 -8.79 -19.46
N SER A 138 -47.98 -8.71 -19.04
CA SER A 138 -46.86 -8.24 -19.87
C SER A 138 -46.56 -9.18 -21.03
N ILE A 139 -46.59 -10.49 -20.79
CA ILE A 139 -46.43 -11.54 -21.81
C ILE A 139 -47.55 -11.44 -22.85
N VAL A 140 -48.81 -11.32 -22.40
CA VAL A 140 -49.96 -11.21 -23.31
C VAL A 140 -49.86 -9.94 -24.16
N ILE A 141 -49.49 -8.81 -23.58
CA ILE A 141 -49.27 -7.56 -24.33
C ILE A 141 -48.18 -7.74 -25.39
N ASN A 142 -47.07 -8.37 -25.04
CA ASN A 142 -45.99 -8.65 -25.99
C ASN A 142 -46.48 -9.59 -27.11
N ALA A 143 -47.19 -10.66 -26.80
CA ALA A 143 -47.70 -11.58 -27.81
C ALA A 143 -48.71 -10.91 -28.76
N LEU A 144 -49.61 -10.09 -28.22
CA LEU A 144 -50.59 -9.32 -29.00
C LEU A 144 -49.92 -8.28 -29.91
N SER A 145 -48.83 -7.63 -29.47
CA SER A 145 -48.08 -6.69 -30.33
C SER A 145 -47.41 -7.38 -31.53
N HIS A 146 -47.21 -8.69 -31.44
CA HIS A 146 -46.73 -9.54 -32.54
C HIS A 146 -47.86 -10.13 -33.39
N GLY A 147 -49.13 -9.81 -33.08
CA GLY A 147 -50.29 -10.36 -33.77
C GLY A 147 -50.62 -11.80 -33.39
N LYS A 148 -50.03 -12.34 -32.31
CA LYS A 148 -50.29 -13.70 -31.84
C LYS A 148 -51.60 -13.77 -31.05
N LYS A 149 -52.26 -14.92 -31.10
CA LYS A 149 -53.47 -15.22 -30.30
C LYS A 149 -53.05 -15.87 -28.98
N CYS A 150 -53.62 -15.41 -27.87
CA CYS A 150 -53.26 -15.88 -26.53
C CYS A 150 -54.47 -16.50 -25.81
N LEU A 151 -54.28 -17.68 -25.22
CA LEU A 151 -55.23 -18.29 -24.29
C LEU A 151 -54.62 -18.26 -22.89
N VAL A 152 -55.25 -17.54 -21.97
CA VAL A 152 -54.82 -17.47 -20.56
C VAL A 152 -55.77 -18.29 -19.70
N VAL A 153 -55.24 -19.32 -19.04
CA VAL A 153 -56.02 -20.21 -18.17
C VAL A 153 -55.56 -20.04 -16.72
N SER A 154 -56.51 -19.98 -15.80
CA SER A 154 -56.24 -19.86 -14.36
C SER A 154 -57.34 -20.56 -13.58
N LYS A 155 -56.99 -21.14 -12.42
CA LYS A 155 -57.95 -21.70 -11.46
C LYS A 155 -58.83 -20.63 -10.80
N SER A 156 -58.40 -19.36 -10.84
CA SER A 156 -59.10 -18.23 -10.21
C SER A 156 -59.50 -17.18 -11.25
N ILE A 157 -60.81 -16.95 -11.36
CA ILE A 157 -61.38 -15.89 -12.19
C ILE A 157 -60.90 -14.49 -11.76
N ASN A 158 -60.63 -14.29 -10.46
CA ASN A 158 -60.11 -13.03 -9.95
C ASN A 158 -58.68 -12.75 -10.42
N ALA A 159 -57.88 -13.78 -10.68
CA ALA A 159 -56.56 -13.61 -11.28
C ALA A 159 -56.67 -13.17 -12.75
N LEU A 160 -57.61 -13.75 -13.52
CA LEU A 160 -57.89 -13.35 -14.90
C LEU A 160 -58.40 -11.91 -14.99
N ARG A 161 -59.35 -11.52 -14.12
CA ARG A 161 -59.85 -10.14 -14.07
C ARG A 161 -58.75 -9.14 -13.72
N ARG A 162 -57.84 -9.48 -12.79
CA ARG A 162 -56.69 -8.63 -12.46
C ARG A 162 -55.74 -8.46 -13.64
N ALA A 163 -55.45 -9.55 -14.36
CA ALA A 163 -54.64 -9.47 -15.58
C ALA A 163 -55.33 -8.63 -16.67
N GLN A 164 -56.63 -8.84 -16.89
CA GLN A 164 -57.44 -8.07 -17.83
C GLN A 164 -57.48 -6.58 -17.50
N LYS A 165 -57.50 -6.21 -16.21
CA LYS A 165 -57.44 -4.80 -15.79
C LYS A 165 -56.18 -4.10 -16.34
N PHE A 166 -55.02 -4.75 -16.27
CA PHE A 166 -53.79 -4.20 -16.85
C PHE A 166 -53.85 -4.08 -18.38
N LEU A 167 -54.49 -5.03 -19.07
CA LEU A 167 -54.71 -4.95 -20.52
C LEU A 167 -55.60 -3.76 -20.89
N LEU A 168 -56.70 -3.57 -20.15
CA LEU A 168 -57.63 -2.45 -20.33
C LEU A 168 -56.94 -1.09 -20.12
N GLU A 169 -56.17 -0.96 -19.04
CA GLU A 169 -55.40 0.26 -18.72
C GLU A 169 -54.37 0.63 -19.81
N LYS A 170 -53.87 -0.36 -20.56
CA LYS A 170 -52.90 -0.18 -21.64
C LYS A 170 -53.52 -0.12 -23.04
N GLY A 171 -54.85 -0.10 -23.14
CA GLY A 171 -55.56 0.04 -24.41
C GLY A 171 -55.73 -1.27 -25.20
N PHE A 172 -55.50 -2.43 -24.58
CA PHE A 172 -55.76 -3.76 -25.17
C PHE A 172 -57.14 -4.32 -24.79
N GLY A 173 -58.04 -3.47 -24.27
CA GLY A 173 -59.38 -3.85 -23.87
C GLY A 173 -60.16 -4.54 -24.99
N ASP A 174 -60.19 -3.93 -26.16
CA ASP A 174 -60.97 -4.35 -27.33
C ASP A 174 -60.52 -5.69 -27.93
N VAL A 175 -59.34 -6.19 -27.54
CA VAL A 175 -58.79 -7.47 -27.98
C VAL A 175 -58.68 -8.49 -26.84
N SER A 176 -59.29 -8.21 -25.68
CA SER A 176 -59.21 -9.05 -24.49
C SER A 176 -60.60 -9.40 -23.93
N PHE A 177 -60.92 -10.69 -23.86
CA PHE A 177 -62.18 -11.17 -23.30
C PHE A 177 -61.94 -12.24 -22.23
N VAL A 178 -62.62 -12.14 -21.10
CA VAL A 178 -62.55 -13.12 -20.00
C VAL A 178 -63.86 -13.89 -19.94
N ILE A 179 -63.80 -15.16 -20.34
CA ILE A 179 -64.94 -16.08 -20.30
C ILE A 179 -65.15 -16.53 -18.85
N ARG A 180 -66.37 -16.38 -18.35
CA ARG A 180 -66.85 -16.83 -17.03
C ARG A 180 -67.79 -18.03 -17.19
N ASP A 181 -68.73 -17.92 -18.11
CA ASP A 181 -69.74 -18.93 -18.42
C ASP A 181 -70.05 -18.92 -19.93
N ILE A 182 -69.96 -20.08 -20.56
CA ILE A 182 -70.06 -20.24 -22.02
C ILE A 182 -71.44 -19.79 -22.52
N ALA A 183 -72.51 -20.11 -21.80
CA ALA A 183 -73.87 -19.82 -22.25
C ALA A 183 -74.22 -18.33 -22.13
N GLY A 184 -73.86 -17.69 -21.01
CA GLY A 184 -74.15 -16.28 -20.77
C GLY A 184 -73.24 -15.31 -21.54
N ASP A 185 -71.97 -15.67 -21.72
CA ASP A 185 -70.97 -14.77 -22.28
C ASP A 185 -70.92 -14.81 -23.82
N GLN A 186 -71.57 -15.78 -24.47
CA GLN A 186 -71.60 -15.90 -25.93
C GLN A 186 -72.18 -14.65 -26.61
N LEU A 187 -73.25 -14.07 -26.05
CA LEU A 187 -73.86 -12.84 -26.56
C LEU A 187 -72.90 -11.65 -26.39
N MET A 188 -72.30 -11.51 -25.20
CA MET A 188 -71.35 -10.43 -24.89
C MET A 188 -70.10 -10.48 -25.76
N LEU A 189 -69.59 -11.69 -26.05
CA LEU A 189 -68.47 -11.89 -26.95
C LEU A 189 -68.82 -11.52 -28.39
N ALA A 190 -70.02 -11.92 -28.86
CA ALA A 190 -70.49 -11.57 -30.20
C ALA A 190 -70.64 -10.05 -30.36
N ASP A 191 -71.21 -9.37 -29.36
CA ASP A 191 -71.34 -7.91 -29.34
C ASP A 191 -69.97 -7.23 -29.33
N MET A 192 -69.03 -7.71 -28.51
CA MET A 192 -67.66 -7.19 -28.48
C MET A 192 -66.95 -7.33 -29.84
N LEU A 193 -67.05 -8.49 -30.48
CA LEU A 193 -66.48 -8.73 -31.81
C LEU A 193 -67.10 -7.79 -32.86
N ARG A 194 -68.41 -7.58 -32.79
CA ARG A 194 -69.11 -6.66 -33.69
C ARG A 194 -68.64 -5.21 -33.49
N MET A 195 -68.59 -4.74 -32.24
CA MET A 195 -68.08 -3.39 -31.92
C MET A 195 -66.62 -3.22 -32.36
N ALA A 196 -65.77 -4.23 -32.19
CA ALA A 196 -64.37 -4.20 -32.64
C ALA A 196 -64.24 -4.11 -34.17
N THR A 197 -65.17 -4.72 -34.93
CA THR A 197 -65.21 -4.59 -36.41
C THR A 197 -65.76 -3.26 -36.91
N GLU A 198 -66.68 -2.64 -36.16
CA GLU A 198 -67.30 -1.36 -36.52
C GLU A 198 -66.39 -0.15 -36.18
N ASN A 199 -65.42 -0.33 -35.27
CA ASN A 199 -64.52 0.72 -34.81
C ASN A 199 -63.46 1.08 -35.90
N LYS A 200 -63.85 1.97 -36.83
CA LYS A 200 -63.01 2.46 -37.95
C LYS A 200 -61.95 3.50 -37.56
N ASN A 201 -61.94 3.98 -36.31
CA ASN A 201 -60.96 4.94 -35.80
C ASN A 201 -59.64 4.28 -35.40
N LYS A 202 -59.07 3.44 -36.28
CA LYS A 202 -57.67 3.02 -36.10
C LYS A 202 -56.79 4.23 -36.40
N ALA A 203 -56.02 4.67 -35.41
CA ALA A 203 -54.93 5.62 -35.63
C ALA A 203 -54.12 5.16 -36.84
N LEU A 204 -53.78 6.08 -37.75
CA LEU A 204 -53.00 5.77 -38.95
C LEU A 204 -51.69 5.09 -38.53
N TYR A 205 -51.63 3.77 -38.66
CA TYR A 205 -50.43 3.00 -38.40
C TYR A 205 -49.43 3.32 -39.50
N ASN A 206 -48.44 4.15 -39.18
CA ASN A 206 -47.31 4.40 -40.07
C ASN A 206 -46.22 3.36 -39.79
N GLU A 207 -46.13 2.37 -40.68
CA GLU A 207 -45.19 1.26 -40.55
C GLU A 207 -43.72 1.71 -40.56
N GLU A 208 -43.36 2.73 -41.36
CA GLU A 208 -41.99 3.24 -41.46
C GLU A 208 -41.56 3.97 -40.18
N MET A 209 -42.45 4.82 -39.64
CA MET A 209 -42.21 5.51 -38.38
C MET A 209 -42.06 4.51 -37.24
N PHE A 210 -42.95 3.50 -37.19
CA PHE A 210 -42.87 2.43 -36.20
C PHE A 210 -41.55 1.67 -36.29
N LYS A 211 -41.14 1.24 -37.50
CA LYS A 211 -39.84 0.56 -37.71
C LYS A 211 -38.67 1.42 -37.27
N THR A 212 -38.69 2.72 -37.57
CA THR A 212 -37.62 3.65 -37.19
C THR A 212 -37.50 3.80 -35.67
N VAL A 213 -38.63 4.03 -34.99
CA VAL A 213 -38.67 4.13 -33.52
C VAL A 213 -38.26 2.81 -32.89
N LEU A 214 -38.77 1.68 -33.40
CA LEU A 214 -38.45 0.35 -32.88
C LEU A 214 -36.94 0.06 -32.96
N ASN A 215 -36.33 0.29 -34.12
CA ASN A 215 -34.89 0.09 -34.31
C ASN A 215 -34.06 0.99 -33.38
N LYS A 216 -34.47 2.24 -33.18
CA LYS A 216 -33.81 3.16 -32.24
C LYS A 216 -33.91 2.63 -30.81
N THR A 217 -35.09 2.21 -30.37
CA THR A 217 -35.31 1.66 -29.02
C THR A 217 -34.53 0.38 -28.81
N GLN A 218 -34.47 -0.52 -29.80
CA GLN A 218 -33.66 -1.75 -29.72
C GLN A 218 -32.17 -1.46 -29.57
N ARG A 219 -31.65 -0.43 -30.25
CA ARG A 219 -30.24 -0.02 -30.09
C ARG A 219 -29.95 0.47 -28.68
N GLU A 220 -30.80 1.32 -28.12
CA GLU A 220 -30.62 1.81 -26.74
C GLU A 220 -30.81 0.70 -25.71
N GLN A 221 -31.75 -0.21 -25.94
CA GLN A 221 -31.96 -1.40 -25.12
C GLN A 221 -30.69 -2.28 -25.10
N ARG A 222 -30.11 -2.57 -26.28
CA ARG A 222 -28.87 -3.36 -26.36
C ARG A 222 -27.74 -2.74 -25.56
N LYS A 223 -27.52 -1.43 -25.66
CA LYS A 223 -26.49 -0.75 -24.85
C LYS A 223 -26.69 -0.96 -23.35
N LEU A 224 -27.94 -0.94 -22.88
CA LEU A 224 -28.26 -1.17 -21.47
C LEU A 224 -28.10 -2.64 -21.07
N ASP A 225 -28.46 -3.54 -21.96
CA ASP A 225 -28.33 -4.99 -21.75
C ASP A 225 -26.85 -5.39 -21.72
N ASP A 226 -26.06 -4.93 -22.68
CA ASP A 226 -24.61 -5.15 -22.76
C ASP A 226 -23.95 -4.65 -21.46
N ALA A 227 -24.27 -3.43 -21.01
CA ALA A 227 -23.75 -2.88 -19.76
C ALA A 227 -24.21 -3.69 -18.52
N TRP A 228 -25.44 -4.20 -18.52
CA TRP A 228 -25.94 -5.04 -17.44
C TRP A 228 -25.22 -6.39 -17.40
N GLU A 229 -25.03 -7.03 -18.56
CA GLU A 229 -24.32 -8.30 -18.70
C GLU A 229 -22.85 -8.14 -18.29
N GLU A 230 -22.16 -7.10 -18.74
CA GLU A 230 -20.78 -6.80 -18.33
C GLU A 230 -20.64 -6.60 -16.82
N LEU A 231 -21.60 -5.90 -16.17
CA LEU A 231 -21.58 -5.68 -14.72
C LEU A 231 -21.79 -6.95 -13.90
N HIS A 232 -22.53 -7.92 -14.43
CA HIS A 232 -22.83 -9.20 -13.76
C HIS A 232 -21.92 -10.34 -14.22
N ALA A 233 -21.12 -10.13 -15.27
CA ALA A 233 -20.14 -11.09 -15.74
C ALA A 233 -19.08 -11.35 -14.66
N PRO A 234 -18.57 -12.59 -14.54
CA PRO A 234 -17.48 -12.89 -13.63
C PRO A 234 -16.23 -12.11 -14.03
N LEU A 235 -15.70 -11.31 -13.10
CA LEU A 235 -14.50 -10.51 -13.29
C LEU A 235 -13.31 -11.09 -12.52
N PHE A 236 -13.55 -11.57 -11.29
CA PHE A 236 -12.50 -12.04 -10.40
C PHE A 236 -12.87 -13.38 -9.76
N GLY A 237 -12.58 -14.47 -10.47
CA GLY A 237 -13.15 -15.78 -10.17
C GLY A 237 -14.65 -15.74 -10.44
N ASP A 238 -15.46 -16.20 -9.48
CA ASP A 238 -16.93 -16.17 -9.60
C ASP A 238 -17.55 -14.81 -9.24
N LEU A 239 -16.74 -13.83 -8.81
CA LEU A 239 -17.23 -12.52 -8.39
C LEU A 239 -17.36 -11.58 -9.59
N ASN A 240 -18.51 -10.92 -9.69
CA ASN A 240 -18.70 -9.83 -10.65
C ASN A 240 -18.04 -8.53 -10.18
N PHE A 241 -18.15 -7.46 -10.98
CA PHE A 241 -17.56 -6.16 -10.65
C PHE A 241 -18.04 -5.63 -9.29
N THR A 242 -19.35 -5.64 -9.06
CA THR A 242 -19.97 -5.11 -7.84
C THR A 242 -19.49 -5.86 -6.60
N ASP A 243 -19.42 -7.19 -6.67
CA ASP A 243 -18.97 -8.04 -5.57
C ASP A 243 -17.47 -7.87 -5.31
N THR A 244 -16.67 -7.73 -6.37
CA THR A 244 -15.22 -7.51 -6.28
C THR A 244 -14.92 -6.17 -5.59
N VAL A 245 -15.58 -5.10 -6.02
CA VAL A 245 -15.47 -3.77 -5.39
C VAL A 245 -15.99 -3.82 -3.94
N GLY A 246 -17.10 -4.51 -3.69
CA GLY A 246 -17.64 -4.70 -2.35
C GLY A 246 -16.64 -5.40 -1.42
N LYS A 247 -15.97 -6.45 -1.89
CA LYS A 247 -14.92 -7.15 -1.16
C LYS A 247 -13.73 -6.23 -0.86
N TYR A 248 -13.27 -5.47 -1.85
CA TYR A 248 -12.20 -4.48 -1.68
C TYR A 248 -12.56 -3.43 -0.62
N LEU A 249 -13.74 -2.81 -0.72
CA LEU A 249 -14.17 -1.77 0.23
C LEU A 249 -14.31 -2.31 1.65
N ARG A 250 -14.77 -3.56 1.83
CA ARG A 250 -14.82 -4.20 3.15
C ARG A 250 -13.42 -4.45 3.71
N ALA A 251 -12.49 -4.95 2.91
CA ALA A 251 -11.10 -5.17 3.33
C ALA A 251 -10.43 -3.84 3.72
N ASN A 252 -10.56 -2.81 2.89
CA ASN A 252 -9.97 -1.50 3.12
C ASN A 252 -10.55 -0.75 4.34
N ARG A 253 -11.72 -1.17 4.85
CA ARG A 253 -12.28 -0.67 6.12
C ARG A 253 -11.65 -1.32 7.36
N ILE A 254 -11.16 -2.55 7.23
CA ILE A 254 -10.51 -3.26 8.34
C ILE A 254 -9.09 -2.73 8.48
N GLU A 255 -8.34 -2.75 7.39
CA GLU A 255 -6.95 -2.30 7.38
C GLU A 255 -6.58 -1.82 5.98
N GLY A 256 -6.06 -0.60 5.89
CA GLY A 256 -5.67 0.02 4.63
C GLY A 256 -4.34 -0.50 4.12
N LYS A 257 -4.09 -0.38 2.81
CA LYS A 257 -2.83 -0.82 2.17
C LYS A 257 -1.58 -0.02 2.55
N GLU A 258 -1.70 0.98 3.42
CA GLU A 258 -0.65 1.99 3.70
C GLU A 258 0.67 1.36 4.18
N LEU A 259 0.59 0.35 5.05
CA LEU A 259 1.76 -0.35 5.59
C LEU A 259 2.54 -1.14 4.53
N LEU A 260 1.90 -1.44 3.39
CA LEU A 260 2.47 -2.26 2.32
C LEU A 260 2.88 -1.44 1.09
N LEU A 261 2.50 -0.16 1.00
CA LEU A 261 2.78 0.68 -0.18
C LEU A 261 4.27 0.80 -0.51
N SER A 262 5.14 0.78 0.50
CA SER A 262 6.59 0.85 0.30
C SER A 262 7.20 -0.47 -0.20
N TYR A 263 6.46 -1.57 -0.09
CA TYR A 263 6.94 -2.92 -0.40
C TYR A 263 6.27 -3.55 -1.61
N LEU A 264 5.13 -3.00 -2.07
CA LEU A 264 4.36 -3.54 -3.18
C LEU A 264 4.46 -2.62 -4.41
N HIS A 265 5.06 -3.12 -5.48
CA HIS A 265 5.04 -2.44 -6.77
C HIS A 265 3.94 -3.02 -7.65
N PRO A 266 2.98 -2.21 -8.15
CA PRO A 266 1.87 -2.72 -8.97
C PRO A 266 2.31 -3.46 -10.24
N GLN A 267 3.52 -3.21 -10.74
CA GLN A 267 4.05 -3.85 -11.95
C GLN A 267 4.43 -5.32 -11.72
N ASP A 268 4.62 -5.72 -10.46
CA ASP A 268 5.01 -7.08 -10.08
C ASP A 268 3.79 -8.03 -10.00
N PHE A 269 2.59 -7.52 -10.27
CA PHE A 269 1.34 -8.28 -10.13
C PHE A 269 0.60 -8.42 -11.46
N GLU A 270 0.07 -9.61 -11.71
CA GLU A 270 -0.80 -9.91 -12.85
C GLU A 270 -2.26 -9.50 -12.61
N PHE A 271 -2.64 -9.29 -11.34
CA PHE A 271 -4.00 -9.00 -10.89
C PHE A 271 -5.01 -10.09 -11.28
N SER A 272 -4.58 -11.35 -11.24
CA SER A 272 -5.41 -12.50 -11.56
C SER A 272 -5.96 -13.19 -10.30
N LYS A 273 -7.09 -13.89 -10.44
CA LYS A 273 -7.67 -14.68 -9.36
C LYS A 273 -6.71 -15.77 -8.86
N LYS A 274 -6.00 -16.41 -9.79
CA LYS A 274 -5.04 -17.48 -9.51
C LYS A 274 -3.86 -16.95 -8.68
N GLU A 275 -3.32 -15.79 -9.06
CA GLU A 275 -2.25 -15.12 -8.30
C GLU A 275 -2.71 -14.78 -6.89
N PHE A 276 -3.90 -14.18 -6.74
CA PHE A 276 -4.46 -13.85 -5.43
C PHE A 276 -4.60 -15.08 -4.53
N ASP A 277 -5.11 -16.20 -5.05
CA ASP A 277 -5.27 -17.42 -4.27
C ASP A 277 -3.91 -17.98 -3.83
N GLY A 278 -2.91 -17.94 -4.71
CA GLY A 278 -1.54 -18.33 -4.36
C GLY A 278 -0.92 -17.44 -3.27
N ILE A 279 -1.11 -16.12 -3.35
CA ILE A 279 -0.64 -15.18 -2.31
C ILE A 279 -1.33 -15.46 -0.98
N VAL A 280 -2.65 -15.66 -0.98
CA VAL A 280 -3.42 -15.95 0.23
C VAL A 280 -2.97 -17.25 0.87
N GLU A 281 -2.79 -18.30 0.08
CA GLU A 281 -2.28 -19.59 0.56
C GLU A 281 -0.88 -19.46 1.16
N ALA A 282 0.02 -18.75 0.49
CA ALA A 282 1.38 -18.49 0.99
C ALA A 282 1.37 -17.71 2.32
N ILE A 283 0.49 -16.71 2.47
CA ILE A 283 0.33 -15.96 3.72
C ILE A 283 -0.15 -16.88 4.84
N TYR A 284 -1.19 -17.68 4.61
CA TYR A 284 -1.71 -18.61 5.63
C TYR A 284 -0.72 -19.71 6.00
N ALA A 285 0.09 -20.19 5.05
CA ALA A 285 1.16 -21.13 5.32
C ALA A 285 2.30 -20.49 6.16
N SER A 286 2.58 -19.21 5.94
CA SER A 286 3.68 -18.49 6.60
C SER A 286 3.30 -17.90 7.96
N GLU A 287 2.02 -17.58 8.19
CA GLU A 287 1.54 -16.93 9.42
C GLU A 287 1.91 -17.70 10.71
N PRO A 288 1.74 -19.03 10.82
CA PRO A 288 2.14 -19.76 12.02
C PRO A 288 3.65 -19.69 12.29
N LEU A 289 4.46 -19.69 11.23
CA LEU A 289 5.93 -19.59 11.32
C LEU A 289 6.34 -18.20 11.81
N PHE A 290 5.72 -17.15 11.25
CA PHE A 290 5.96 -15.77 11.65
C PHE A 290 5.53 -15.51 13.10
N ARG A 291 4.39 -16.05 13.55
CA ARG A 291 3.97 -15.93 14.96
C ARG A 291 5.00 -16.48 15.94
N ARG A 292 5.74 -17.53 15.56
CA ARG A 292 6.80 -18.11 16.38
C ARG A 292 8.07 -17.24 16.40
N PHE A 293 8.34 -16.52 15.32
CA PHE A 293 9.49 -15.63 15.17
C PHE A 293 9.05 -14.31 14.51
N PRO A 294 8.49 -13.36 15.29
CA PRO A 294 7.83 -12.15 14.76
C PRO A 294 8.86 -11.09 14.35
N THR A 295 9.78 -11.46 13.46
CA THR A 295 10.80 -10.56 12.91
C THR A 295 10.99 -10.82 11.43
N LEU A 296 11.00 -9.74 10.66
CA LEU A 296 11.35 -9.76 9.24
C LEU A 296 12.87 -9.65 9.03
N SER A 297 13.61 -9.25 10.07
CA SER A 297 15.06 -9.04 10.07
C SER A 297 15.76 -10.15 10.87
N HIS A 298 15.63 -11.39 10.39
CA HIS A 298 16.28 -12.53 11.02
C HIS A 298 17.75 -12.63 10.58
N PRO A 299 18.71 -12.93 11.49
CA PRO A 299 20.13 -13.10 11.13
C PRO A 299 20.37 -14.15 10.05
N LEU A 300 19.52 -15.18 9.96
CA LEU A 300 19.59 -16.19 8.91
C LEU A 300 19.32 -15.63 7.50
N GLY A 301 18.69 -14.46 7.36
CA GLY A 301 18.56 -13.77 6.08
C GLY A 301 19.89 -13.28 5.49
N ARG A 302 20.99 -13.36 6.26
CA ARG A 302 22.36 -13.15 5.75
C ARG A 302 22.94 -14.39 5.06
N LEU A 303 22.33 -15.56 5.25
CA LEU A 303 22.76 -16.79 4.61
C LEU A 303 22.31 -16.79 3.16
N ASN A 304 23.07 -17.46 2.30
CA ASN A 304 22.70 -17.63 0.91
C ASN A 304 21.47 -18.56 0.81
N GLU A 305 20.53 -18.22 -0.07
CA GLU A 305 19.28 -18.98 -0.27
C GLU A 305 19.52 -20.47 -0.58
N SER A 306 20.64 -20.79 -1.25
CA SER A 306 21.03 -22.18 -1.54
C SER A 306 21.09 -23.07 -0.30
N VAL A 307 21.39 -22.51 0.88
CA VAL A 307 21.42 -23.27 2.14
C VAL A 307 20.04 -23.84 2.47
N PHE A 308 18.98 -23.12 2.15
CA PHE A 308 17.60 -23.53 2.41
C PHE A 308 16.98 -24.33 1.26
N LEU A 309 17.47 -24.13 0.04
CA LEU A 309 16.97 -24.82 -1.15
C LEU A 309 17.62 -26.19 -1.37
N ALA A 310 18.91 -26.34 -1.04
CA ALA A 310 19.70 -27.54 -1.35
C ALA A 310 19.80 -28.54 -0.18
N HIS A 311 19.45 -28.14 1.03
CA HIS A 311 19.62 -28.96 2.23
C HIS A 311 18.33 -29.05 3.04
N ASP A 312 18.15 -30.17 3.74
CA ASP A 312 17.15 -30.24 4.81
C ASP A 312 17.56 -29.36 6.00
N SER A 313 16.63 -29.09 6.93
CA SER A 313 16.87 -28.18 8.06
C SER A 313 18.07 -28.56 8.93
N GLU A 314 18.34 -29.85 9.10
CA GLU A 314 19.42 -30.32 9.96
C GLU A 314 20.76 -30.24 9.24
N GLN A 315 20.81 -30.67 7.98
CA GLN A 315 21.98 -30.55 7.11
C GLN A 315 22.35 -29.09 6.87
N GLY A 316 21.37 -28.23 6.58
CA GLY A 316 21.59 -26.81 6.37
C GLY A 316 22.14 -26.12 7.62
N ARG A 317 21.65 -26.53 8.80
CA ARG A 317 22.20 -26.08 10.09
C ARG A 317 23.65 -26.53 10.27
N GLN A 318 23.94 -27.82 10.12
CA GLN A 318 25.29 -28.37 10.31
C GLN A 318 26.29 -27.73 9.34
N TRP A 319 25.90 -27.56 8.07
CA TRP A 319 26.70 -26.88 7.07
C TRP A 319 27.00 -25.43 7.47
N THR A 320 25.97 -24.70 7.92
CA THR A 320 26.11 -23.30 8.37
C THR A 320 27.05 -23.20 9.56
N GLU A 321 26.87 -24.05 10.58
CA GLU A 321 27.74 -24.08 11.77
C GLU A 321 29.20 -24.37 11.39
N MET A 322 29.43 -25.30 10.44
CA MET A 322 30.77 -25.62 9.94
C MET A 322 31.41 -24.43 9.21
N GLN A 323 30.66 -23.74 8.34
CA GLN A 323 31.16 -22.56 7.63
C GLN A 323 31.47 -21.41 8.58
N VAL A 324 30.57 -21.13 9.53
CA VAL A 324 30.79 -20.09 10.55
C VAL A 324 32.06 -20.39 11.35
N LYS A 325 32.24 -21.64 11.81
CA LYS A 325 33.44 -22.06 12.54
C LYS A 325 34.72 -21.87 11.71
N SER A 326 34.68 -22.23 10.42
CA SER A 326 35.80 -22.05 9.50
C SER A 326 36.15 -20.57 9.29
N LEU A 327 35.15 -19.72 9.04
CA LEU A 327 35.33 -18.29 8.87
C LEU A 327 35.83 -17.62 10.14
N LEU A 328 35.31 -18.00 11.31
CA LEU A 328 35.79 -17.53 12.60
C LEU A 328 37.27 -17.87 12.78
N GLY A 329 37.67 -19.11 12.47
CA GLY A 329 39.08 -19.52 12.51
C GLY A 329 39.98 -18.68 11.60
N LYS A 330 39.55 -18.41 10.37
CA LYS A 330 40.28 -17.53 9.44
C LYS A 330 40.36 -16.09 9.96
N ALA A 331 39.26 -15.55 10.49
CA ALA A 331 39.20 -14.20 11.04
C ALA A 331 40.11 -14.05 12.26
N THR A 332 40.10 -15.03 13.18
CA THR A 332 41.00 -15.05 14.34
C THR A 332 42.47 -15.12 13.92
N ALA A 333 42.82 -15.99 12.97
CA ALA A 333 44.18 -16.08 12.44
C ALA A 333 44.63 -14.77 11.78
N LEU A 334 43.75 -14.14 10.98
CA LEU A 334 44.02 -12.84 10.38
C LEU A 334 44.21 -11.74 11.44
N HIS A 335 43.37 -11.74 12.48
CA HIS A 335 43.45 -10.78 13.58
C HIS A 335 44.76 -10.94 14.37
N HIS A 336 45.16 -12.17 14.69
CA HIS A 336 46.46 -12.46 15.30
C HIS A 336 47.62 -11.98 14.43
N ARG A 337 47.56 -12.27 13.11
CA ARG A 337 48.58 -11.79 12.16
C ARG A 337 48.64 -10.27 12.11
N TYR A 338 47.48 -9.60 12.11
CA TYR A 338 47.40 -8.15 12.13
C TYR A 338 48.04 -7.56 13.40
N ILE A 339 47.69 -8.08 14.58
CA ILE A 339 48.29 -7.64 15.86
C ILE A 339 49.79 -7.86 15.84
N SER A 340 50.25 -9.06 15.49
CA SER A 340 51.68 -9.38 15.42
C SER A 340 52.42 -8.43 14.49
N LYS A 341 51.94 -8.23 13.26
CA LYS A 341 52.60 -7.33 12.30
C LYS A 341 52.57 -5.87 12.70
N THR A 342 51.50 -5.44 13.36
CA THR A 342 51.39 -4.09 13.91
C THR A 342 52.42 -3.88 15.03
N ASN A 343 52.62 -4.89 15.88
CA ASN A 343 53.62 -4.85 16.94
C ASN A 343 55.05 -4.90 16.38
N ASP A 344 55.35 -5.82 15.45
CA ASP A 344 56.66 -5.92 14.77
C ASP A 344 57.05 -4.56 14.15
N TYR A 345 56.10 -3.89 13.48
CA TYR A 345 56.31 -2.57 12.90
C TYR A 345 56.49 -1.48 13.95
N ALA A 346 55.73 -1.52 15.05
CA ALA A 346 55.88 -0.55 16.15
C ALA A 346 57.27 -0.65 16.80
N GLU A 347 57.79 -1.86 17.01
CA GLU A 347 59.14 -2.11 17.51
C GLU A 347 60.19 -1.58 16.51
N SER A 348 60.05 -1.92 15.23
CA SER A 348 60.96 -1.46 14.17
C SER A 348 60.98 0.07 14.04
N LEU A 349 59.82 0.72 14.18
CA LEU A 349 59.69 2.18 14.14
C LEU A 349 60.32 2.84 15.38
N LEU A 350 60.17 2.23 16.55
CA LEU A 350 60.82 2.69 17.78
C LEU A 350 62.34 2.63 17.65
N ASP A 351 62.88 1.50 17.16
CA ASP A 351 64.31 1.32 16.92
C ASP A 351 64.82 2.32 15.88
N HIS A 352 64.07 2.55 14.80
CA HIS A 352 64.39 3.55 13.79
C HIS A 352 64.50 4.97 14.36
N TYR A 353 63.55 5.37 15.23
CA TYR A 353 63.60 6.68 15.89
C TYR A 353 64.73 6.80 16.92
N GLU A 354 65.01 5.75 17.71
CA GLU A 354 66.15 5.75 18.64
C GLU A 354 67.49 5.80 17.88
N GLN A 355 67.63 5.05 16.77
CA GLN A 355 68.83 5.09 15.94
C GLN A 355 69.06 6.49 15.35
N TYR A 356 68.00 7.13 14.84
CA TYR A 356 68.08 8.50 14.35
C TYR A 356 68.45 9.50 15.46
N TYR A 357 67.94 9.32 16.69
CA TYR A 357 68.37 10.10 17.85
C TYR A 357 69.87 9.93 18.14
N PHE A 358 70.38 8.69 18.14
CA PHE A 358 71.79 8.41 18.41
C PHE A 358 72.70 9.04 17.35
N GLU A 359 72.31 8.99 16.07
CA GLU A 359 73.03 9.64 14.98
C GLU A 359 73.14 11.15 15.18
N LEU A 360 72.02 11.84 15.44
CA LEU A 360 72.02 13.28 15.71
C LEU A 360 72.78 13.63 16.99
N SER A 361 72.63 12.83 18.05
CA SER A 361 73.35 13.01 19.31
C SER A 361 74.86 12.90 19.13
N ALA A 362 75.34 12.03 18.23
CA ALA A 362 76.76 11.92 17.90
C ALA A 362 77.29 13.17 17.17
N PHE A 363 76.49 13.85 16.34
CA PHE A 363 76.85 15.16 15.78
C PHE A 363 76.91 16.24 16.86
N VAL A 364 75.86 16.36 17.68
CA VAL A 364 75.78 17.32 18.79
C VAL A 364 76.98 17.17 19.73
N LYS A 365 77.33 15.93 20.10
CA LYS A 365 78.50 15.64 20.94
C LYS A 365 79.80 16.10 20.28
N ARG A 366 80.03 15.77 19.01
CA ARG A 366 81.23 16.22 18.26
C ARG A 366 81.34 17.73 18.19
N ILE A 367 80.21 18.42 18.01
CA ILE A 367 80.17 19.89 17.99
C ILE A 367 80.51 20.46 19.37
N ARG A 368 79.87 19.95 20.44
CA ARG A 368 80.14 20.40 21.81
C ARG A 368 81.58 20.15 22.24
N ASP A 369 82.08 18.93 22.03
CA ASP A 369 83.46 18.57 22.38
C ASP A 369 84.45 19.47 21.59
N GLY A 370 84.17 19.75 20.30
CA GLY A 370 84.96 20.69 19.51
C GLY A 370 84.88 22.16 19.98
N LEU A 371 83.73 22.60 20.49
CA LEU A 371 83.56 23.93 21.10
C LEU A 371 84.35 24.03 22.41
N GLU A 372 84.24 23.03 23.29
CA GLU A 372 84.97 22.97 24.57
C GLU A 372 86.49 22.94 24.35
N ASP A 373 86.98 22.09 23.46
CA ASP A 373 88.39 22.01 23.08
C ASP A 373 88.89 23.36 22.50
N GLY A 374 88.06 24.01 21.68
CA GLY A 374 88.37 25.32 21.10
C GLY A 374 88.48 26.42 22.15
N VAL A 375 87.55 26.46 23.12
CA VAL A 375 87.59 27.42 24.24
C VAL A 375 88.77 27.14 25.17
N GLN A 376 89.06 25.88 25.49
CA GLN A 376 90.21 25.51 26.32
C GLN A 376 91.55 25.88 25.66
N ARG A 377 91.69 25.63 24.36
CA ARG A 377 92.95 25.84 23.62
C ARG A 377 93.19 27.28 23.22
N PHE A 378 92.15 28.04 22.90
CA PHE A 378 92.29 29.38 22.31
C PHE A 378 91.70 30.52 23.16
N GLY A 379 90.98 30.21 24.25
CA GLY A 379 90.38 31.19 25.16
C GLY A 379 89.19 31.95 24.55
N SER A 380 88.88 33.13 25.10
CA SER A 380 87.73 33.95 24.69
C SER A 380 87.79 34.46 23.24
N ASP A 381 88.95 34.36 22.57
CA ASP A 381 89.10 34.70 21.16
C ASP A 381 88.46 33.65 20.22
N PHE A 382 88.20 32.44 20.72
CA PHE A 382 87.49 31.41 19.95
C PHE A 382 86.01 31.76 19.71
N GLU A 383 85.37 32.42 20.67
CA GLU A 383 83.94 32.76 20.58
C GLU A 383 83.66 34.04 19.79
N LYS A 384 84.69 34.87 19.57
CA LYS A 384 84.54 36.12 18.80
C LYS A 384 84.32 35.83 17.31
N PRO A 385 83.44 36.59 16.64
CA PRO A 385 83.29 36.52 15.18
C PRO A 385 84.59 36.98 14.53
N ILE A 386 84.99 36.32 13.44
CA ILE A 386 86.20 36.67 12.70
C ILE A 386 86.03 38.07 12.10
N SER A 387 86.75 39.08 12.63
CA SER A 387 86.61 40.46 12.14
C SER A 387 87.24 40.63 10.75
N ALA A 388 86.66 41.51 9.93
CA ALA A 388 87.18 41.82 8.59
C ALA A 388 88.60 42.41 8.62
N THR A 389 89.00 43.06 9.72
CA THR A 389 90.35 43.59 9.95
C THR A 389 91.36 42.52 10.37
N GLU A 390 90.92 41.38 10.90
CA GLU A 390 91.78 40.25 11.29
C GLU A 390 92.08 39.29 10.12
N LYS A 391 91.27 39.33 9.06
CA LYS A 391 91.52 38.58 7.80
C LYS A 391 92.82 39.01 7.09
N LEU A 392 93.26 40.25 7.31
CA LEU A 392 94.50 40.79 6.72
C LEU A 392 95.76 40.43 7.51
N TYR A 393 95.67 40.21 8.83
CA TYR A 393 96.81 39.84 9.69
C TYR A 393 96.90 38.33 10.00
N GLY A 394 95.83 37.57 9.76
CA GLY A 394 95.75 36.12 10.04
C GLY A 394 96.62 35.21 9.15
N VAL A 395 97.27 35.74 8.12
CA VAL A 395 98.13 34.94 7.21
C VAL A 395 99.51 34.62 7.82
N PHE A 396 99.91 35.36 8.88
CA PHE A 396 101.25 35.30 9.47
C PHE A 396 101.34 34.69 10.89
N SER A 397 100.23 34.15 11.44
CA SER A 397 100.21 33.50 12.77
C SER A 397 99.65 32.08 12.68
N ASP A 398 100.46 31.08 13.06
CA ASP A 398 100.04 29.67 13.05
C ASP A 398 98.87 29.41 14.00
N ARG A 399 98.83 30.11 15.14
CA ARG A 399 97.72 30.05 16.10
C ARG A 399 96.38 30.48 15.48
N TYR A 400 96.38 31.47 14.59
CA TYR A 400 95.15 31.93 13.94
C TYR A 400 94.67 30.95 12.86
N LYS A 401 95.60 30.36 12.10
CA LYS A 401 95.28 29.29 11.13
C LYS A 401 94.65 28.08 11.83
N GLU A 402 95.17 27.71 13.00
CA GLU A 402 94.59 26.64 13.82
C GLU A 402 93.17 26.99 14.33
N ILE A 403 92.94 28.24 14.76
CA ILE A 403 91.59 28.71 15.15
C ILE A 403 90.62 28.58 13.99
N VAL A 404 90.96 29.09 12.81
CA VAL A 404 90.07 29.04 11.63
C VAL A 404 89.78 27.59 11.22
N ALA A 405 90.80 26.72 11.19
CA ALA A 405 90.63 25.30 10.87
C ALA A 405 89.72 24.58 11.88
N ALA A 406 89.86 24.86 13.18
CA ALA A 406 88.97 24.33 14.21
C ALA A 406 87.53 24.83 14.03
N LYS A 407 87.33 26.12 13.71
CA LYS A 407 86.01 26.69 13.44
C LYS A 407 85.35 26.08 12.20
N GLU A 408 86.09 25.88 11.12
CA GLU A 408 85.59 25.28 9.89
C GLU A 408 85.19 23.81 10.09
N LYS A 409 85.94 23.05 10.91
CA LYS A 409 85.59 21.66 11.26
C LYS A 409 84.28 21.57 12.05
N ILE A 410 84.07 22.48 13.00
CA ILE A 410 82.81 22.57 13.77
C ILE A 410 81.66 22.96 12.85
N GLY A 411 81.85 23.97 12.00
CA GLY A 411 80.88 24.42 11.00
C GLY A 411 80.46 23.30 10.04
N ALA A 412 81.41 22.54 9.51
CA ALA A 412 81.14 21.40 8.63
C ALA A 412 80.33 20.30 9.34
N THR A 413 80.67 19.98 10.59
CA THR A 413 79.92 18.99 11.40
C THR A 413 78.49 19.47 11.68
N PHE A 414 78.31 20.77 11.93
CA PHE A 414 76.99 21.39 12.11
C PHE A 414 76.15 21.37 10.81
N ASP A 415 76.77 21.66 9.66
CA ASP A 415 76.10 21.59 8.36
C ASP A 415 75.72 20.14 7.96
N GLU A 416 76.56 19.15 8.32
CA GLU A 416 76.20 17.72 8.19
C GLU A 416 75.01 17.34 9.06
N MET A 417 75.00 17.76 10.33
CA MET A 417 73.86 17.54 11.23
C MET A 417 72.58 18.14 10.66
N ARG A 418 72.63 19.39 10.17
CA ARG A 418 71.49 20.08 9.56
C ARG A 418 70.99 19.35 8.31
N ARG A 419 71.90 18.84 7.46
CA ARG A 419 71.53 18.04 6.28
C ARG A 419 70.86 16.73 6.68
N SER A 420 71.43 16.00 7.65
CA SER A 420 70.84 14.76 8.15
C SER A 420 69.43 14.98 8.70
N TYR A 421 69.24 16.04 9.50
CA TYR A 421 67.93 16.44 9.99
C TYR A 421 66.96 16.88 8.87
N GLY A 422 67.46 17.61 7.87
CA GLY A 422 66.66 18.08 6.74
C GLY A 422 66.06 16.96 5.89
N LEU A 423 66.73 15.79 5.83
CA LEU A 423 66.21 14.60 5.13
C LEU A 423 65.03 13.96 5.87
N ARG A 424 65.00 14.04 7.21
CA ARG A 424 64.05 13.34 8.08
C ARG A 424 63.60 14.24 9.23
N LYS A 425 62.56 15.04 9.02
CA LYS A 425 62.05 16.00 10.01
C LYS A 425 61.06 15.35 11.00
N TYR A 426 61.56 14.50 11.89
CA TYR A 426 60.72 13.79 12.88
C TYR A 426 60.30 14.63 14.10
N PHE A 427 60.92 15.79 14.29
CA PHE A 427 60.54 16.74 15.33
C PHE A 427 60.70 18.17 14.83
N ASP A 428 60.03 19.10 15.50
CA ASP A 428 60.03 20.50 15.12
C ASP A 428 61.29 21.21 15.63
N PHE A 429 62.08 21.71 14.68
CA PHE A 429 63.19 22.62 14.92
C PHE A 429 63.48 23.42 13.65
N ASP A 430 63.52 24.75 13.79
CA ASP A 430 63.74 25.66 12.68
C ASP A 430 65.16 26.22 12.70
N PHE A 431 65.92 25.92 11.65
CA PHE A 431 67.21 26.56 11.42
C PHE A 431 67.01 27.91 10.70
N PRO A 432 67.79 28.96 11.04
CA PRO A 432 67.73 30.23 10.34
C PRO A 432 67.97 30.10 8.82
N ASN A 433 67.16 30.79 8.01
CA ASN A 433 67.25 30.76 6.53
C ASN A 433 68.63 31.20 6.00
N HIS A 434 69.26 32.18 6.66
CA HIS A 434 70.63 32.61 6.40
C HIS A 434 71.49 32.34 7.63
N PHE A 435 72.39 31.38 7.51
CA PHE A 435 73.29 30.96 8.59
C PHE A 435 74.73 30.96 8.09
N ASP A 436 75.60 31.69 8.78
CA ASP A 436 77.04 31.66 8.56
C ASP A 436 77.63 30.54 9.40
N SER A 437 78.07 29.46 8.76
CA SER A 437 78.72 28.30 9.41
C SER A 437 80.10 28.62 10.00
N LYS A 438 80.55 29.88 9.90
CA LYS A 438 81.75 30.38 10.58
C LYS A 438 81.45 31.12 11.89
N ASN A 439 80.18 31.36 12.21
CA ASN A 439 79.76 32.00 13.45
C ASN A 439 79.61 30.99 14.59
N ILE A 440 80.71 30.70 15.28
CA ILE A 440 80.79 29.74 16.38
C ILE A 440 79.81 30.03 17.53
N LYS A 441 79.62 31.30 17.89
CA LYS A 441 78.69 31.67 18.96
C LYS A 441 77.25 31.23 18.60
N LYS A 442 76.85 31.50 17.36
CA LYS A 442 75.52 31.09 16.86
C LYS A 442 75.41 29.58 16.67
N ILE A 443 76.49 28.89 16.28
CA ILE A 443 76.54 27.41 16.27
C ILE A 443 76.31 26.86 17.68
N SER A 444 76.99 27.41 18.69
CA SER A 444 76.86 26.97 20.08
C SER A 444 75.43 27.14 20.61
N GLU A 445 74.83 28.32 20.41
CA GLU A 445 73.44 28.61 20.79
C GLU A 445 72.45 27.66 20.10
N LEU A 446 72.52 27.53 18.77
CA LEU A 446 71.62 26.66 18.01
C LEU A 446 71.83 25.18 18.33
N THR A 447 73.06 24.73 18.60
CA THR A 447 73.34 23.34 18.96
C THR A 447 72.72 23.01 20.32
N LYS A 448 72.78 23.94 21.28
CA LYS A 448 72.15 23.79 22.60
C LYS A 448 70.63 23.73 22.49
N ASP A 449 70.02 24.63 21.72
CA ASP A 449 68.57 24.64 21.51
C ASP A 449 68.10 23.39 20.75
N PHE A 450 68.86 22.97 19.73
CA PHE A 450 68.61 21.73 18.98
C PHE A 450 68.69 20.50 19.88
N GLU A 451 69.71 20.42 20.74
CA GLU A 451 69.84 19.34 21.70
C GLU A 451 68.66 19.29 22.68
N ALA A 452 68.18 20.45 23.15
CA ALA A 452 67.02 20.54 24.01
C ALA A 452 65.75 20.00 23.32
N SER A 453 65.47 20.44 22.09
CA SER A 453 64.34 19.93 21.29
C SER A 453 64.47 18.43 20.98
N MET A 454 65.65 17.96 20.63
CA MET A 454 65.94 16.55 20.35
C MET A 454 65.73 15.67 21.59
N ARG A 455 66.14 16.12 22.78
CA ARG A 455 65.90 15.42 24.06
C ARG A 455 64.41 15.38 24.43
N LEU A 456 63.66 16.45 24.17
CA LEU A 456 62.22 16.48 24.35
C LEU A 456 61.51 15.51 23.40
N TRP A 457 61.94 15.46 22.14
CA TRP A 457 61.42 14.50 21.16
C TRP A 457 61.69 13.06 21.57
N ARG A 458 62.91 12.72 22.02
CA ARG A 458 63.24 11.36 22.49
C ARG A 458 62.28 10.85 23.57
N ARG A 459 61.94 11.71 24.55
CA ARG A 459 60.96 11.37 25.60
C ARG A 459 59.56 11.08 25.05
N ARG A 460 59.23 11.61 23.87
CA ARG A 460 57.95 11.44 23.18
C ARG A 460 57.97 10.31 22.14
N ILE A 461 59.12 9.68 21.83
CA ILE A 461 59.19 8.57 20.86
C ILE A 461 58.13 7.50 21.15
N PRO A 462 57.95 6.98 22.39
CA PRO A 462 56.93 5.96 22.65
C PRO A 462 55.48 6.42 22.45
N SER A 463 55.19 7.73 22.56
CA SER A 463 53.87 8.27 22.22
C SER A 463 53.69 8.48 20.72
N VAL A 464 54.74 8.94 20.03
CA VAL A 464 54.72 9.17 18.57
C VAL A 464 54.54 7.86 17.83
N VAL A 465 55.31 6.82 18.18
CA VAL A 465 55.16 5.47 17.60
C VAL A 465 53.73 4.93 17.76
N ARG A 466 53.13 5.08 18.96
CA ARG A 466 51.74 4.63 19.18
C ARG A 466 50.74 5.38 18.32
N GLU A 467 50.93 6.67 18.10
CA GLU A 467 50.06 7.49 17.26
C GLU A 467 50.23 7.16 15.77
N ASP A 468 51.46 6.99 15.31
CA ASP A 468 51.80 6.62 13.93
C ASP A 468 51.22 5.24 13.56
N VAL A 469 51.38 4.26 14.46
CA VAL A 469 50.81 2.91 14.32
C VAL A 469 49.28 2.96 14.30
N ARG A 470 48.66 3.80 15.14
CA ARG A 470 47.20 3.96 15.15
C ARG A 470 46.67 4.61 13.85
N ARG A 471 47.47 5.44 13.20
CA ARG A 471 47.14 6.13 11.94
C ARG A 471 47.72 5.42 10.71
N LEU A 472 48.23 4.19 10.87
CA LEU A 472 48.90 3.44 9.83
C LEU A 472 47.98 3.27 8.60
N ASN A 473 48.48 3.72 7.46
CA ASN A 473 47.84 3.57 6.17
C ASN A 473 48.91 3.52 5.08
N ALA A 474 48.49 3.26 3.83
CA ALA A 474 49.41 3.10 2.71
C ALA A 474 50.31 4.32 2.42
N LYS A 475 49.97 5.51 2.92
CA LYS A 475 50.77 6.74 2.74
C LYS A 475 51.65 7.09 3.95
N SER A 476 51.32 6.59 5.13
CA SER A 476 52.05 6.88 6.39
C SER A 476 53.02 5.78 6.80
N ILE A 477 53.03 4.65 6.10
CA ILE A 477 53.98 3.57 6.36
C ILE A 477 55.39 3.96 5.91
N HIS A 478 56.37 3.69 6.76
CA HIS A 478 57.78 3.74 6.37
C HIS A 478 58.08 2.50 5.52
N ALA A 479 58.15 2.67 4.20
CA ALA A 479 58.31 1.57 3.25
C ALA A 479 59.60 0.73 3.44
N ASP A 480 60.57 1.29 4.15
CA ASP A 480 61.86 0.66 4.44
C ASP A 480 61.86 -0.16 5.76
N LEU A 481 60.73 -0.18 6.49
CA LEU A 481 60.47 -0.95 7.71
C LEU A 481 59.36 -1.98 7.46
#